data_AF-A0A8S3IRG2-F1
#
_entry.id   AF-A0A8S3IRG2-F1
#
_cell.length_a   1.000
_cell.length_b   1.000
_cell.length_c   1.000
_cell.angle_alpha   90.00
_cell.angle_beta   90.00
_cell.angle_gamma   90.00
#
_symmetry.space_group_name_H-M   'P 1'
#
loop_
_entity.id
_entity.type
_entity.pdbx_description
1 polymer ?
#
loop_
_entity_poly.entity_id
_entity_poly.type
_entity_poly.pdbx_seq_one_letter_code
_entity_poly.pdbx_strand_id
1 'polypeptide(L)'
;MMTLLATECLEPEILELKHMYGVPKSTQTLSEIYNNRSKHCSFQPSSEINKAVLKRLNDYGGSKTLLAHSFDEEQERELEQEIEQEIEEERQREHPAYLSSHQPILHKEIKDLCNMQGSMMDLATHSSVFSPLVNAFLGTSFFGECQPCSWQKNFWISTEFQRVIQTQREPLDMYLRPPRWVLVYRNKHLIFVSPFEANWLLGQLQFIGRTGQCDKLPSTTLRLLLPRTKRNQSILVNTPTLTIPSSITTTDISNFYIPIRWLAELFVFNGSLYFK
;
A
#
# COMPACT_ATOMS: atom_id res chain seq x y z
N MET A 1 -49.98 10.43 -15.20
CA MET A 1 -48.85 9.84 -14.43
C MET A 1 -47.52 10.50 -14.78
N MET A 2 -47.14 10.58 -16.06
CA MET A 2 -45.90 11.27 -16.48
C MET A 2 -45.81 12.77 -16.16
N THR A 3 -46.94 13.47 -16.11
CA THR A 3 -46.97 14.92 -15.77
C THR A 3 -46.73 15.21 -14.29
N LEU A 4 -47.02 14.25 -13.39
CA LEU A 4 -46.76 14.38 -11.94
C LEU A 4 -45.27 14.18 -11.62
N LEU A 5 -44.63 13.23 -12.29
CA LEU A 5 -43.18 13.03 -12.19
C LEU A 5 -42.40 14.22 -12.75
N ALA A 6 -42.87 14.82 -13.84
CA ALA A 6 -42.25 16.03 -14.40
C ALA A 6 -42.28 17.23 -13.43
N THR A 7 -43.34 17.36 -12.62
CA THR A 7 -43.42 18.42 -11.61
C THR A 7 -42.59 18.15 -10.37
N GLU A 8 -42.32 16.89 -10.02
CA GLU A 8 -41.43 16.51 -8.91
C GLU A 8 -39.94 16.62 -9.28
N CYS A 9 -39.61 16.57 -10.57
CA CYS A 9 -38.25 16.72 -11.08
C CYS A 9 -37.86 18.16 -11.45
N LEU A 10 -38.74 19.14 -11.27
CA LEU A 10 -38.41 20.55 -11.42
C LEU A 10 -37.74 21.02 -10.13
N GLU A 11 -36.41 21.10 -10.16
CA GLU A 11 -35.67 21.82 -9.12
C GLU A 11 -36.22 23.25 -9.02
N PRO A 12 -36.43 23.79 -7.82
CA PRO A 12 -36.86 25.18 -7.68
C PRO A 12 -35.77 26.08 -8.29
N GLU A 13 -36.07 26.71 -9.44
CA GLU A 13 -35.18 27.64 -10.17
C GLU A 13 -34.68 28.82 -9.32
N ILE A 14 -35.26 29.03 -8.13
CA ILE A 14 -34.92 30.11 -7.22
C ILE A 14 -34.41 29.50 -5.91
N LEU A 15 -33.11 29.22 -5.86
CA LEU A 15 -32.39 29.06 -4.61
C LEU A 15 -32.29 30.43 -3.94
N GLU A 16 -32.92 30.60 -2.78
CA GLU A 16 -32.76 31.83 -2.01
C GLU A 16 -31.28 32.03 -1.64
N LEU A 17 -30.78 33.27 -1.75
CA LEU A 17 -29.39 33.63 -1.44
C LEU A 17 -28.94 33.15 -0.04
N LYS A 18 -29.87 33.05 0.93
CA LYS A 18 -29.61 32.50 2.27
C LYS A 18 -29.17 31.03 2.26
N HIS A 19 -29.61 30.25 1.28
CA HIS A 19 -29.24 28.84 1.13
C HIS A 19 -27.89 28.69 0.42
N MET A 20 -27.52 29.63 -0.44
CA MET A 20 -26.21 29.66 -1.12
C MET A 20 -25.10 30.26 -0.25
N TYR A 21 -25.38 31.35 0.47
CA TYR A 21 -24.38 32.12 1.22
C TYR A 21 -24.50 31.95 2.74
N GLY A 22 -25.46 31.13 3.21
CA GLY A 22 -25.68 30.87 4.63
C GLY A 22 -26.43 31.98 5.38
N VAL A 23 -26.49 31.80 6.71
CA VAL A 23 -27.12 32.72 7.67
C VAL A 23 -26.34 34.06 7.68
N PRO A 24 -27.00 35.22 7.86
CA PRO A 24 -26.31 36.51 7.95
C PRO A 24 -25.13 36.48 8.93
N LYS A 25 -24.00 37.05 8.49
CA LYS A 25 -22.72 37.13 9.20
C LYS A 25 -22.91 37.79 10.57
N SER A 26 -23.19 36.97 11.59
CA SER A 26 -23.35 37.39 12.96
C SER A 26 -22.06 37.12 13.73
N THR A 27 -21.65 38.11 14.52
CA THR A 27 -20.55 37.95 15.47
C THR A 27 -21.01 36.99 16.57
N GLN A 28 -20.41 35.81 16.63
CA GLN A 28 -20.72 34.80 17.66
C GLN A 28 -19.53 34.65 18.59
N THR A 29 -19.79 34.29 19.84
CA THR A 29 -18.71 34.00 20.80
C THR A 29 -18.04 32.68 20.42
N LEU A 30 -16.74 32.54 20.67
CA LEU A 30 -15.99 31.30 20.42
C LEU A 30 -16.64 30.05 21.04
N SER A 31 -17.28 30.18 22.21
CA SER A 31 -18.03 29.12 22.88
C SER A 31 -19.28 28.69 22.10
N GLU A 32 -19.98 29.63 21.46
CA GLU A 32 -21.16 29.37 20.62
C GLU A 32 -20.76 28.71 19.30
N ILE A 33 -19.68 29.18 18.68
CA ILE A 33 -19.12 28.60 17.45
C ILE A 33 -18.72 27.13 17.70
N TYR A 34 -18.03 26.86 18.80
CA TYR A 34 -17.65 25.50 19.19
C TYR A 34 -18.87 24.60 19.44
N ASN A 35 -19.87 25.09 20.18
CA ASN A 35 -21.11 24.33 20.45
C ASN A 35 -21.91 24.03 19.18
N ASN A 36 -21.93 24.95 18.22
CA ASN A 36 -22.60 24.73 16.94
C ASN A 36 -21.86 23.66 16.13
N ARG A 37 -20.52 23.74 16.05
CA ARG A 37 -19.71 22.72 15.36
C ARG A 37 -19.78 21.35 16.02
N SER A 38 -19.81 21.28 17.36
CA SER A 38 -19.94 20.00 18.07
C SER A 38 -21.27 19.30 17.80
N LYS A 39 -22.34 20.05 17.51
CA LYS A 39 -23.66 19.49 17.16
C LYS A 39 -23.69 18.90 15.75
N HIS A 40 -22.90 19.45 14.84
CA HIS A 40 -22.84 19.04 13.44
C HIS A 40 -21.69 18.05 13.13
N CYS A 41 -20.82 17.77 14.09
CA CYS A 41 -19.75 16.80 13.93
C CYS A 41 -20.29 15.36 14.01
N SER A 42 -20.03 14.54 12.99
CA SER A 42 -20.38 13.12 12.95
C SER A 42 -19.65 12.28 14.00
N PHE A 43 -18.52 12.79 14.50
CA PHE A 43 -17.75 12.19 15.57
C PHE A 43 -18.08 12.89 16.88
N GLN A 44 -18.88 12.27 17.75
CA GLN A 44 -19.19 12.83 19.06
C GLN A 44 -17.98 12.67 20.00
N PRO A 45 -17.30 13.75 20.42
CA PRO A 45 -16.26 13.65 21.43
C PRO A 45 -16.89 13.19 22.75
N SER A 46 -16.12 12.51 23.60
CA SER A 46 -16.62 12.15 24.93
C SER A 46 -17.08 13.41 25.67
N SER A 47 -18.16 13.29 26.45
CA SER A 47 -18.80 14.42 27.14
C SER A 47 -17.84 15.17 28.07
N GLU A 48 -16.80 14.50 28.55
CA GLU A 48 -15.72 15.04 29.37
C GLU A 48 -14.79 15.98 28.59
N ILE A 49 -14.44 15.63 27.36
CA ILE A 49 -13.59 16.46 26.49
C ILE A 49 -14.33 17.74 26.12
N ASN A 50 -15.61 17.64 25.74
CA ASN A 50 -16.42 18.81 25.42
C ASN A 50 -16.53 19.77 26.61
N LYS A 51 -16.73 19.24 27.83
CA LYS A 51 -16.77 20.05 29.05
C LYS A 51 -15.43 20.73 29.35
N ALA A 52 -14.32 20.01 29.17
CA ALA A 52 -12.98 20.56 29.40
C ALA A 52 -12.63 21.68 28.40
N VAL A 53 -13.01 21.51 27.13
CA VAL A 53 -12.81 22.52 26.08
C VAL A 53 -13.68 23.75 26.33
N LEU A 54 -14.97 23.58 26.65
CA LEU A 54 -15.86 24.68 26.99
C LEU A 54 -15.36 25.48 28.21
N LYS A 55 -14.85 24.78 29.23
CA LYS A 55 -14.26 25.44 30.40
C LYS A 55 -13.04 26.28 30.01
N ARG A 56 -12.12 25.74 29.22
CA ARG A 56 -10.95 26.49 28.73
C ARG A 56 -11.34 27.66 27.82
N LEU A 57 -12.35 27.51 26.97
CA LEU A 57 -12.86 28.58 26.12
C LEU A 57 -13.46 29.72 26.96
N ASN A 58 -14.14 29.40 28.06
CA ASN A 58 -14.64 30.41 28.99
C ASN A 58 -13.51 31.07 29.80
N ASP A 59 -12.52 30.30 30.25
CA ASP A 59 -11.41 30.77 31.07
C ASP A 59 -10.43 31.69 30.30
N TYR A 60 -10.15 31.37 29.03
CA TYR A 60 -9.13 32.06 28.21
C TYR A 60 -9.68 32.80 26.98
N GLY A 61 -10.84 32.36 26.47
CA GLY A 61 -11.45 32.92 25.25
C GLY A 61 -12.27 34.18 25.50
N GLY A 62 -12.91 34.32 26.68
CA GLY A 62 -13.72 35.49 27.05
C GLY A 62 -14.81 35.87 26.03
N SER A 63 -15.34 37.09 26.12
CA SER A 63 -16.34 37.70 25.19
C SER A 63 -15.81 37.96 23.78
N LYS A 64 -14.76 37.27 23.34
CA LYS A 64 -14.21 37.42 21.99
C LYS A 64 -15.23 36.89 21.00
N THR A 65 -15.83 37.82 20.28
CA THR A 65 -16.72 37.52 19.17
C THR A 65 -15.90 37.46 17.90
N LEU A 66 -16.10 36.39 17.13
CA LEU A 66 -15.50 36.22 15.81
C LEU A 66 -16.62 36.01 14.80
N LEU A 67 -16.34 36.34 13.55
CA LEU A 67 -17.17 35.89 12.44
C LEU A 67 -16.94 34.40 12.28
N ALA A 68 -17.95 33.59 12.61
CA ALA A 68 -17.88 32.13 12.63
C ALA A 68 -17.37 31.52 11.31
N HIS A 69 -17.56 32.23 10.20
CA HIS A 69 -17.18 31.82 8.84
C HIS A 69 -15.79 32.27 8.38
N SER A 70 -15.14 33.23 9.06
CA SER A 70 -13.80 33.70 8.64
C SER A 70 -12.70 32.65 8.85
N PHE A 71 -12.93 31.69 9.75
CA PHE A 71 -12.00 30.57 9.94
C PHE A 71 -12.18 29.51 8.85
N ASP A 72 -13.41 29.29 8.39
CA ASP A 72 -13.69 28.28 7.35
C ASP A 72 -13.14 28.75 6.00
N GLU A 73 -13.28 30.05 5.68
CA GLU A 73 -12.76 30.63 4.43
C GLU A 73 -11.22 30.59 4.35
N GLU A 74 -10.52 30.82 5.47
CA GLU A 74 -9.05 30.74 5.49
C GLU A 74 -8.56 29.30 5.38
N GLN A 75 -9.26 28.34 6.01
CA GLN A 75 -8.96 26.93 5.87
C GLN A 75 -9.22 26.41 4.45
N GLU A 76 -10.30 26.87 3.81
CA GLU A 76 -10.58 26.56 2.41
C GLU A 76 -9.48 27.13 1.49
N ARG A 77 -9.04 28.38 1.71
CA ARG A 77 -7.93 28.98 0.95
C ARG A 77 -6.62 28.22 1.09
N GLU A 78 -6.26 27.76 2.29
CA GLU A 78 -5.05 26.96 2.49
C GLU A 78 -5.15 25.60 1.77
N LEU A 79 -6.32 24.95 1.84
CA LEU A 79 -6.56 23.66 1.17
C LEU A 79 -6.51 23.77 -0.36
N GLU A 80 -7.08 24.85 -0.92
CA GLU A 80 -7.02 25.14 -2.35
C GLU A 80 -5.59 25.33 -2.83
N GLN A 81 -4.75 26.02 -2.05
CA GLN A 81 -3.32 26.20 -2.39
C GLN A 81 -2.53 24.89 -2.36
N GLU A 82 -2.77 24.01 -1.38
CA GLU A 82 -2.15 22.69 -1.33
C GLU A 82 -2.57 21.82 -2.52
N ILE A 83 -3.86 21.83 -2.86
CA ILE A 83 -4.40 21.09 -4.01
C ILE A 83 -3.85 21.64 -5.32
N GLU A 84 -3.79 22.97 -5.49
CA GLU A 84 -3.20 23.59 -6.68
C GLU A 84 -1.72 23.24 -6.84
N GLN A 85 -0.95 23.20 -5.74
CA GLN A 85 0.44 22.75 -5.75
C GLN A 85 0.55 21.28 -6.16
N GLU A 86 -0.25 20.38 -5.60
CA GLU A 86 -0.27 18.98 -5.99
C GLU A 86 -0.67 18.79 -7.47
N ILE A 87 -1.66 19.54 -7.94
CA ILE A 87 -2.10 19.52 -9.34
C ILE A 87 -1.01 20.04 -10.27
N GLU A 88 -0.32 21.12 -9.91
CA GLU A 88 0.78 21.67 -10.73
C GLU A 88 1.98 20.71 -10.74
N GLU A 89 2.29 20.07 -9.61
CA GLU A 89 3.29 18.99 -9.55
C GLU A 89 2.90 17.79 -10.41
N GLU A 90 1.62 17.41 -10.44
CA GLU A 90 1.11 16.35 -11.32
C GLU A 90 1.13 16.77 -12.80
N ARG A 91 0.80 18.03 -13.11
CA ARG A 91 0.77 18.56 -14.48
C ARG A 91 2.17 18.66 -15.08
N GLN A 92 3.18 18.91 -14.24
CA GLN A 92 4.58 18.92 -14.63
C GLN A 92 5.21 17.51 -14.68
N ARG A 93 4.52 16.47 -14.20
CA ARG A 93 4.95 15.08 -14.44
C ARG A 93 4.50 14.65 -15.83
N GLU A 94 5.46 14.51 -16.74
CA GLU A 94 5.24 13.79 -17.99
C GLU A 94 4.81 12.36 -17.66
N HIS A 95 3.53 12.04 -17.92
CA HIS A 95 3.03 10.70 -17.74
C HIS A 95 3.62 9.78 -18.83
N PRO A 96 4.03 8.56 -18.46
CA PRO A 96 4.42 7.56 -19.45
C PRO A 96 3.31 7.36 -20.49
N ALA A 97 3.69 6.95 -21.70
CA ALA A 97 2.72 6.62 -22.74
C ALA A 97 1.69 5.59 -22.23
N TYR A 98 0.46 5.67 -22.73
CA TYR A 98 -0.59 4.68 -22.43
C TYR A 98 -0.23 3.35 -23.09
N LEU A 99 0.33 2.43 -22.32
CA LEU A 99 0.72 1.09 -22.77
C LEU A 99 -0.28 0.02 -22.31
N SER A 100 -0.45 -1.02 -23.12
CA SER A 100 -1.29 -2.16 -22.76
C SER A 100 -0.64 -2.99 -21.66
N SER A 101 -1.43 -3.33 -20.63
CA SER A 101 -0.99 -4.17 -19.53
C SER A 101 -0.71 -5.61 -20.00
N HIS A 102 0.30 -6.23 -19.40
CA HIS A 102 0.55 -7.65 -19.59
C HIS A 102 -0.54 -8.48 -18.89
N GLN A 103 -1.05 -9.51 -19.56
CA GLN A 103 -1.99 -10.45 -18.97
C GLN A 103 -1.21 -11.56 -18.26
N PRO A 104 -1.27 -11.64 -16.92
CA PRO A 104 -0.40 -12.54 -16.18
C PRO A 104 -0.80 -14.01 -16.35
N ILE A 105 0.19 -14.90 -16.44
CA ILE A 105 -0.02 -16.34 -16.60
C ILE A 105 0.55 -17.09 -15.40
N LEU A 106 -0.24 -17.99 -14.82
CA LEU A 106 0.23 -18.83 -13.73
C LEU A 106 0.98 -20.06 -14.26
N HIS A 107 2.30 -20.04 -14.17
CA HIS A 107 3.19 -21.14 -14.52
C HIS A 107 3.01 -22.37 -13.61
N LYS A 108 3.27 -23.57 -14.15
CA LYS A 108 3.14 -24.84 -13.40
C LYS A 108 4.21 -24.96 -12.32
N GLU A 109 5.41 -24.47 -12.63
CA GLU A 109 6.58 -24.47 -11.78
C GLU A 109 6.34 -23.68 -10.48
N ILE A 110 5.58 -22.58 -10.53
CA ILE A 110 5.13 -21.83 -9.35
C ILE A 110 4.22 -22.68 -8.46
N LYS A 111 3.37 -23.52 -9.08
CA LYS A 111 2.50 -24.46 -8.34
C LYS A 111 3.32 -25.54 -7.65
N ASP A 112 4.36 -26.02 -8.32
CA ASP A 112 5.25 -27.05 -7.79
C ASP A 112 6.07 -26.57 -6.58
N LEU A 113 6.29 -25.25 -6.42
CA LEU A 113 6.90 -24.68 -5.21
C LEU A 113 6.10 -24.95 -3.93
N CYS A 114 4.79 -25.17 -4.04
CA CYS A 114 3.92 -25.55 -2.93
C CYS A 114 4.09 -27.03 -2.53
N ASN A 115 4.78 -27.85 -3.33
CA ASN A 115 5.03 -29.24 -2.99
C ASN A 115 6.12 -29.36 -1.91
N MET A 116 5.67 -29.51 -0.66
CA MET A 116 6.55 -29.62 0.52
C MET A 116 7.22 -30.99 0.65
N GLN A 117 6.64 -32.05 0.06
CA GLN A 117 7.07 -33.44 0.25
C GLN A 117 8.09 -33.90 -0.81
N GLY A 118 8.18 -33.21 -1.95
CA GLY A 118 9.09 -33.56 -3.04
C GLY A 118 10.57 -33.20 -2.80
N SER A 119 11.44 -33.54 -3.77
CA SER A 119 12.79 -32.97 -3.82
C SER A 119 12.74 -31.46 -4.10
N MET A 120 13.80 -30.74 -3.72
CA MET A 120 13.89 -29.30 -3.98
C MET A 120 14.04 -29.09 -5.49
N MET A 121 13.17 -28.27 -6.07
CA MET A 121 13.28 -27.88 -7.47
C MET A 121 14.55 -27.02 -7.64
N ASP A 122 15.34 -27.34 -8.66
CA ASP A 122 16.44 -26.48 -9.07
C ASP A 122 15.90 -25.33 -9.93
N LEU A 123 15.89 -24.14 -9.35
CA LEU A 123 15.36 -22.93 -10.01
C LEU A 123 16.16 -22.56 -11.26
N ALA A 124 17.46 -22.90 -11.31
CA ALA A 124 18.33 -22.58 -12.46
C ALA A 124 17.95 -23.36 -13.72
N THR A 125 17.43 -24.59 -13.56
CA THR A 125 16.98 -25.44 -14.67
C THR A 125 15.70 -24.88 -15.32
N HIS A 126 14.90 -24.11 -14.58
CA HIS A 126 13.64 -23.51 -15.02
C HIS A 126 13.80 -22.01 -15.37
N SER A 127 14.80 -21.69 -16.18
CA SER A 127 15.14 -20.31 -16.57
C SER A 127 14.03 -19.57 -17.34
N SER A 128 13.01 -20.30 -17.82
CA SER A 128 11.83 -19.74 -18.47
C SER A 128 10.82 -19.12 -17.51
N VAL A 129 10.88 -19.48 -16.22
CA VAL A 129 9.94 -19.01 -15.18
C VAL A 129 10.68 -18.27 -14.07
N PHE A 130 11.85 -18.77 -13.69
CA PHE A 130 12.68 -18.15 -12.66
C PHE A 130 13.90 -17.52 -13.28
N SER A 131 14.22 -16.31 -12.85
CA SER A 131 15.47 -15.66 -13.21
C SER A 131 16.13 -15.01 -12.00
N PRO A 132 17.45 -14.76 -12.04
CA PRO A 132 18.14 -14.06 -10.95
C PRO A 132 17.56 -12.67 -10.73
N LEU A 133 17.62 -12.17 -9.49
CA LEU A 133 17.08 -10.86 -9.12
C LEU A 133 17.49 -9.70 -10.03
N VAL A 134 18.73 -9.73 -10.52
CA VAL A 134 19.29 -8.71 -11.43
C VAL A 134 18.45 -8.53 -12.69
N ASN A 135 17.81 -9.61 -13.16
CA ASN A 135 16.97 -9.58 -14.35
C ASN A 135 15.66 -8.81 -14.14
N ALA A 136 15.30 -8.44 -12.90
CA ALA A 136 14.18 -7.53 -12.65
C ALA A 136 14.38 -6.17 -13.32
N PHE A 137 15.64 -5.76 -13.47
CA PHE A 137 16.02 -4.51 -14.12
C PHE A 137 16.29 -4.70 -15.63
N LEU A 138 16.12 -5.88 -16.19
CA LEU A 138 16.40 -6.07 -17.62
C LEU A 138 15.44 -5.22 -18.46
N GLY A 139 16.01 -4.37 -19.31
CA GLY A 139 15.26 -3.38 -20.09
C GLY A 139 15.14 -2.00 -19.43
N THR A 140 15.76 -1.81 -18.25
CA THR A 140 15.92 -0.49 -17.63
C THR A 140 17.30 0.10 -17.87
N SER A 141 17.41 1.42 -17.78
CA SER A 141 18.70 2.14 -17.81
C SER A 141 19.64 1.69 -16.68
N PHE A 142 19.07 1.32 -15.53
CA PHE A 142 19.80 0.87 -14.34
C PHE A 142 20.42 -0.53 -14.46
N PHE A 143 20.04 -1.33 -15.48
CA PHE A 143 20.56 -2.68 -15.64
C PHE A 143 22.08 -2.72 -15.79
N GLY A 144 22.68 -1.77 -16.51
CA GLY A 144 24.12 -1.70 -16.74
C GLY A 144 24.92 -1.38 -15.47
N GLU A 145 24.30 -0.72 -14.50
CA GLU A 145 24.91 -0.36 -13.21
C GLU A 145 24.71 -1.43 -12.14
N CYS A 146 23.70 -2.29 -12.31
CA CYS A 146 23.45 -3.46 -11.49
C CYS A 146 24.56 -4.51 -11.68
N GLN A 147 25.70 -4.33 -11.02
CA GLN A 147 26.81 -5.29 -11.00
C GLN A 147 26.30 -6.72 -10.72
N PRO A 148 26.21 -7.61 -11.74
CA PRO A 148 25.42 -8.84 -11.60
C PRO A 148 26.00 -9.82 -10.58
N CYS A 149 27.32 -9.76 -10.38
CA CYS A 149 28.05 -10.61 -9.45
C CYS A 149 27.95 -10.18 -7.99
N SER A 150 27.41 -8.99 -7.72
CA SER A 150 27.36 -8.42 -6.36
C SER A 150 26.14 -8.89 -5.55
N TRP A 151 25.15 -9.51 -6.20
CA TRP A 151 23.93 -10.02 -5.57
C TRP A 151 24.09 -11.47 -5.10
N GLN A 152 23.44 -11.86 -4.01
CA GLN A 152 23.42 -13.27 -3.60
C GLN A 152 22.71 -14.14 -4.64
N LYS A 153 23.26 -15.32 -4.90
CA LYS A 153 22.70 -16.34 -5.82
C LYS A 153 21.36 -16.95 -5.35
N ASN A 154 20.92 -16.61 -4.15
CA ASN A 154 19.71 -17.14 -3.55
C ASN A 154 18.46 -16.30 -3.85
N PHE A 155 18.61 -15.16 -4.52
CA PHE A 155 17.50 -14.30 -4.92
C PHE A 155 17.08 -14.54 -6.35
N TRP A 156 15.79 -14.78 -6.50
CA TRP A 156 15.13 -15.08 -7.75
C TRP A 156 13.90 -14.21 -7.91
N ILE A 157 13.46 -14.06 -9.15
CA ILE A 157 12.23 -13.38 -9.53
C ILE A 157 11.45 -14.30 -10.48
N SER A 158 10.13 -14.23 -10.44
CA SER A 158 9.29 -14.84 -11.48
C SER A 158 9.29 -13.97 -12.74
N THR A 159 9.11 -14.60 -13.91
CA THR A 159 8.94 -13.87 -15.18
C THR A 159 7.74 -12.92 -15.15
N GLU A 160 6.66 -13.33 -14.49
CA GLU A 160 5.46 -12.51 -14.34
C GLU A 160 5.66 -11.32 -13.40
N PHE A 161 6.65 -11.40 -12.49
CA PHE A 161 7.06 -10.25 -11.70
C PHE A 161 7.69 -9.16 -12.57
N GLN A 162 8.55 -9.56 -13.51
CA GLN A 162 9.25 -8.66 -14.43
C GLN A 162 8.33 -8.07 -15.51
N ARG A 163 7.41 -8.86 -16.07
CA ARG A 163 6.54 -8.43 -17.18
C ARG A 163 5.32 -7.66 -16.67
N VAL A 164 5.40 -6.34 -16.69
CA VAL A 164 4.29 -5.45 -16.31
C VAL A 164 3.50 -4.97 -17.53
N ILE A 165 4.20 -4.64 -18.62
CA ILE A 165 3.62 -4.15 -19.87
C ILE A 165 3.86 -5.14 -21.01
N GLN A 166 3.04 -5.06 -22.06
CA GLN A 166 3.31 -5.76 -23.31
C GLN A 166 4.50 -5.08 -23.99
N THR A 167 5.57 -5.83 -24.24
CA THR A 167 6.88 -5.33 -24.67
C THR A 167 6.78 -4.32 -25.81
N GLN A 168 6.94 -3.03 -25.49
CA GLN A 168 7.20 -1.97 -26.45
C GLN A 168 8.66 -1.53 -26.30
N ARG A 169 9.23 -0.89 -27.31
CA ARG A 169 10.64 -0.51 -27.41
C ARG A 169 11.08 0.56 -26.39
N GLU A 170 10.22 0.92 -25.44
CA GLU A 170 10.45 1.95 -24.45
C GLU A 170 11.21 1.40 -23.24
N PRO A 171 12.04 2.23 -22.58
CA PRO A 171 12.72 1.83 -21.35
C PRO A 171 11.69 1.50 -20.26
N LEU A 172 11.92 0.39 -19.55
CA LEU A 172 11.01 -0.10 -18.52
C LEU A 172 11.14 0.64 -17.17
N ASP A 173 11.95 1.69 -17.12
CA ASP A 173 12.30 2.44 -15.90
C ASP A 173 11.05 2.88 -15.11
N MET A 174 10.05 3.40 -15.83
CA MET A 174 8.79 3.90 -15.24
C MET A 174 7.78 2.80 -14.94
N TYR A 175 8.03 1.57 -15.41
CA TYR A 175 7.09 0.45 -15.31
C TYR A 175 7.60 -0.69 -14.41
N LEU A 176 8.65 -0.42 -13.63
CA LEU A 176 9.14 -1.37 -12.62
C LEU A 176 8.08 -1.63 -11.55
N ARG A 177 7.89 -2.91 -11.23
CA ARG A 177 6.93 -3.32 -10.20
C ARG A 177 7.56 -3.21 -8.80
N PRO A 178 6.90 -2.57 -7.83
CA PRO A 178 7.37 -2.61 -6.45
C PRO A 178 7.25 -4.02 -5.87
N PRO A 179 8.31 -4.59 -5.28
CA PRO A 179 8.28 -5.93 -4.73
C PRO A 179 7.53 -5.97 -3.40
N ARG A 180 6.30 -6.52 -3.43
CA ARG A 180 5.47 -6.66 -2.21
C ARG A 180 5.40 -8.07 -1.65
N TRP A 181 5.56 -9.08 -2.50
CA TRP A 181 5.36 -10.47 -2.13
C TRP A 181 6.65 -11.24 -2.32
N VAL A 182 7.11 -11.88 -1.25
CA VAL A 182 8.33 -12.68 -1.25
C VAL A 182 7.99 -14.09 -0.78
N LEU A 183 8.34 -15.06 -1.61
CA LEU A 183 8.25 -16.47 -1.28
C LEU A 183 9.62 -16.93 -0.76
N VAL A 184 9.66 -17.38 0.49
CA VAL A 184 10.81 -18.08 1.04
C VAL A 184 10.65 -19.55 0.71
N TYR A 185 11.36 -20.01 -0.32
CA TYR A 185 11.33 -21.41 -0.75
C TYR A 185 12.33 -22.23 0.06
N ARG A 186 11.81 -23.20 0.81
CA ARG A 186 12.57 -24.16 1.62
C ARG A 186 13.67 -23.54 2.50
N ASN A 187 13.46 -22.31 2.98
CA ASN A 187 14.43 -21.55 3.80
C ASN A 187 15.80 -21.33 3.13
N LYS A 188 15.89 -21.48 1.81
CA LYS A 188 17.15 -21.38 1.04
C LYS A 188 17.11 -20.32 -0.04
N HIS A 189 15.95 -20.11 -0.66
CA HIS A 189 15.78 -19.18 -1.75
C HIS A 189 14.70 -18.15 -1.43
N LEU A 190 14.93 -16.91 -1.88
CA LEU A 190 13.94 -15.85 -1.86
C LEU A 190 13.49 -15.59 -3.29
N ILE A 191 12.19 -15.71 -3.52
CA ILE A 191 11.61 -15.55 -4.85
C ILE A 191 10.60 -14.40 -4.78
N PHE A 192 10.83 -13.35 -5.57
CA PHE A 192 9.83 -12.31 -5.77
C PHE A 192 8.80 -12.77 -6.78
N VAL A 193 7.54 -12.62 -6.41
CA VAL A 193 6.41 -13.09 -7.21
C VAL A 193 5.46 -11.94 -7.51
N SER A 194 4.75 -12.05 -8.64
CA SER A 194 3.70 -11.11 -8.98
C SER A 194 2.54 -11.18 -7.98
N PRO A 195 1.75 -10.09 -7.81
CA PRO A 195 0.54 -10.13 -7.00
C PRO A 195 -0.46 -11.22 -7.43
N PHE A 196 -0.50 -11.51 -8.75
CA PHE A 196 -1.35 -12.56 -9.31
C PHE A 196 -0.93 -13.96 -8.85
N GLU A 197 0.37 -14.28 -8.97
CA GLU A 197 0.92 -15.54 -8.47
C GLU A 197 0.80 -15.63 -6.94
N ALA A 198 1.08 -14.54 -6.22
CA ALA A 198 0.96 -14.46 -4.78
C ALA A 198 -0.46 -14.77 -4.30
N ASN A 199 -1.48 -14.25 -4.98
CA ASN A 199 -2.89 -14.52 -4.63
C ASN A 199 -3.25 -16.01 -4.78
N TRP A 200 -2.71 -16.69 -5.80
CA TRP A 200 -2.91 -18.13 -5.93
C TRP A 200 -2.14 -18.91 -4.85
N LEU A 201 -0.87 -18.57 -4.64
CA LEU A 201 0.00 -19.18 -3.61
C LEU A 201 -0.60 -19.04 -2.20
N LEU A 202 -1.17 -17.87 -1.91
CA LEU A 202 -1.87 -17.55 -0.67
C LEU A 202 -2.91 -18.62 -0.34
N GLY A 203 -3.81 -18.92 -1.28
CA GLY A 203 -4.87 -19.92 -1.07
C GLY A 203 -4.32 -21.33 -0.88
N GLN A 204 -3.32 -21.72 -1.67
CA GLN A 204 -2.75 -23.07 -1.62
C GLN A 204 -1.93 -23.33 -0.35
N LEU A 205 -1.06 -22.39 0.03
CA LEU A 205 -0.25 -22.50 1.23
C LEU A 205 -1.12 -22.49 2.50
N GLN A 206 -2.20 -21.70 2.51
CA GLN A 206 -3.19 -21.75 3.60
C GLN A 206 -3.89 -23.10 3.69
N PHE A 207 -4.28 -23.68 2.54
CA PHE A 207 -4.90 -25.00 2.50
C PHE A 207 -3.95 -26.07 3.08
N ILE A 208 -2.70 -26.12 2.63
CA ILE A 208 -1.68 -27.07 3.11
C ILE A 208 -1.41 -26.88 4.61
N GLY A 209 -1.36 -25.63 5.08
CA GLY A 209 -1.18 -25.34 6.51
C GLY A 209 -2.32 -25.85 7.38
N ARG A 210 -3.55 -25.90 6.87
CA ARG A 210 -4.74 -26.40 7.60
C ARG A 210 -4.87 -27.92 7.59
N THR A 211 -4.43 -28.59 6.53
CA THR A 211 -4.58 -30.04 6.38
C THR A 211 -3.54 -30.85 7.16
N GLY A 212 -2.60 -30.19 7.85
CA GLY A 212 -1.64 -30.85 8.73
C GLY A 212 -0.64 -31.76 8.02
N GLN A 213 -0.56 -31.73 6.68
CA GLN A 213 0.33 -32.59 5.89
C GLN A 213 1.82 -32.22 5.97
N CYS A 214 2.20 -31.35 6.91
CA CYS A 214 3.53 -30.76 7.02
C CYS A 214 4.28 -31.36 8.22
N ASP A 215 4.46 -32.68 8.23
CA ASP A 215 5.33 -33.34 9.19
C ASP A 215 6.80 -33.09 8.81
N LYS A 216 7.43 -32.15 9.53
CA LYS A 216 8.88 -31.96 9.69
C LYS A 216 9.67 -31.66 8.38
N LEU A 217 10.05 -30.38 8.19
CA LEU A 217 11.00 -29.79 7.20
C LEU A 217 10.40 -29.21 5.89
N PRO A 218 11.23 -28.45 5.14
CA PRO A 218 11.41 -27.00 5.21
C PRO A 218 10.24 -26.24 4.58
N SER A 219 9.60 -25.38 5.39
CA SER A 219 8.38 -24.67 5.02
C SER A 219 8.62 -23.62 3.93
N THR A 220 8.04 -23.83 2.74
CA THR A 220 7.84 -22.73 1.80
C THR A 220 6.86 -21.74 2.43
N THR A 221 7.28 -20.50 2.63
CA THR A 221 6.43 -19.47 3.25
C THR A 221 6.29 -18.27 2.34
N LEU A 222 5.06 -17.80 2.15
CA LEU A 222 4.76 -16.53 1.52
C LEU A 222 4.77 -15.43 2.58
N ARG A 223 5.48 -14.34 2.31
CA ARG A 223 5.68 -13.23 3.24
C ARG A 223 5.43 -11.90 2.56
N LEU A 224 4.89 -10.96 3.32
CA LEU A 224 4.68 -9.59 2.89
C LEU A 224 5.97 -8.77 3.10
N LEU A 225 6.39 -8.05 2.07
CA LEU A 225 7.47 -7.09 2.09
C LEU A 225 6.91 -5.68 1.93
N LEU A 226 7.29 -4.80 2.86
CA LEU A 226 6.97 -3.38 2.80
C LEU A 226 8.27 -2.58 2.74
N PRO A 227 8.48 -1.74 1.71
CA PRO A 227 9.66 -0.87 1.66
C PRO A 227 9.61 0.14 2.81
N ARG A 228 10.77 0.50 3.34
CA ARG A 228 10.89 1.48 4.44
C ARG A 228 10.92 2.89 3.85
N THR A 229 9.84 3.64 4.01
CA THR A 229 9.83 5.09 3.74
C THR A 229 10.23 5.88 4.99
N LYS A 230 9.95 5.35 6.18
CA LYS A 230 10.31 5.94 7.47
C LYS A 230 11.28 5.04 8.25
N ARG A 231 12.17 5.65 9.03
CA ARG A 231 13.17 4.94 9.85
C ARG A 231 12.56 3.93 10.84
N ASN A 232 11.39 4.24 11.40
CA ASN A 232 10.73 3.39 12.41
C ASN A 232 9.76 2.37 11.80
N GLN A 233 9.71 2.25 10.47
CA GLN A 233 8.80 1.35 9.79
C GLN A 233 9.35 -0.07 9.75
N SER A 234 8.50 -1.04 10.11
CA SER A 234 8.84 -2.46 9.95
C SER A 234 8.66 -2.90 8.48
N ILE A 235 9.54 -3.78 8.03
CA ILE A 235 9.55 -4.31 6.65
C ILE A 235 8.59 -5.48 6.47
N LEU A 236 7.98 -5.95 7.57
CA LEU A 236 6.98 -7.01 7.66
C LEU A 236 7.44 -8.42 7.26
N VAL A 237 8.58 -8.56 6.56
CA VAL A 237 9.05 -9.86 6.04
C VAL A 237 9.33 -10.91 7.12
N ASN A 238 9.74 -10.50 8.30
CA ASN A 238 10.01 -11.42 9.42
C ASN A 238 8.88 -11.43 10.47
N THR A 239 7.73 -10.82 10.16
CA THR A 239 6.58 -10.77 11.07
C THR A 239 5.78 -12.07 10.96
N PRO A 240 5.78 -12.94 11.97
CA PRO A 240 5.18 -14.28 11.87
C PRO A 240 3.67 -14.25 11.60
N THR A 241 2.95 -13.23 12.10
CA THR A 241 1.51 -13.06 11.86
C THR A 241 1.17 -12.74 10.41
N LEU A 242 2.15 -12.27 9.62
CA LEU A 242 2.03 -11.95 8.20
C LEU A 242 2.75 -12.97 7.31
N THR A 243 3.10 -14.14 7.88
CA THR A 243 3.63 -15.28 7.13
C THR A 243 2.56 -16.33 6.89
N ILE A 244 2.66 -16.96 5.71
CA ILE A 244 1.65 -17.88 5.23
C ILE A 244 2.36 -19.14 4.73
N PRO A 245 2.00 -20.34 5.22
CA PRO A 245 0.98 -20.60 6.23
C PRO A 245 1.33 -20.00 7.60
N SER A 246 0.32 -19.55 8.35
CA SER A 246 0.52 -18.96 9.69
C SER A 246 0.88 -20.06 10.68
N SER A 247 2.15 -20.13 11.08
CA SER A 247 2.60 -21.05 12.13
C SER A 247 2.19 -20.48 13.50
N ILE A 248 0.98 -20.84 13.97
CA ILE A 248 0.48 -20.50 15.32
C ILE A 248 0.69 -21.68 16.29
N THR A 249 1.46 -22.70 15.91
CA THR A 249 1.76 -23.82 16.82
C THR A 249 2.88 -23.43 17.77
N THR A 250 2.45 -23.00 18.96
CA THR A 250 3.18 -22.97 20.23
C THR A 250 3.92 -24.30 20.44
N THR A 251 5.16 -24.43 19.97
CA THR A 251 6.29 -25.14 20.65
C THR A 251 7.54 -25.41 19.80
N ASP A 252 7.55 -25.26 18.47
CA ASP A 252 8.68 -25.76 17.66
C ASP A 252 9.43 -24.69 16.83
N ILE A 253 10.56 -24.23 17.39
CA ILE A 253 11.94 -24.02 16.86
C ILE A 253 12.22 -23.70 15.36
N SER A 254 11.29 -23.66 14.39
CA SER A 254 11.67 -23.43 12.96
C SER A 254 10.96 -22.30 12.23
N ASN A 255 10.72 -21.17 12.88
CA ASN A 255 10.46 -19.93 12.14
C ASN A 255 11.78 -19.46 11.52
N PHE A 256 11.98 -19.72 10.23
CA PHE A 256 13.16 -19.23 9.52
C PHE A 256 13.13 -17.71 9.44
N TYR A 257 14.08 -17.06 10.09
CA TYR A 257 14.30 -15.64 9.94
C TYR A 257 15.24 -15.39 8.77
N ILE A 258 14.87 -14.45 7.90
CA ILE A 258 15.75 -14.05 6.80
C ILE A 258 17.01 -13.43 7.41
N PRO A 259 18.22 -13.94 7.07
CA PRO A 259 19.47 -13.41 7.59
C PRO A 259 19.66 -11.94 7.24
N ILE A 260 20.35 -11.18 8.11
CA ILE A 260 20.61 -9.75 7.90
C ILE A 260 21.28 -9.43 6.55
N ARG A 261 22.15 -10.33 6.06
CA ARG A 261 22.81 -10.18 4.75
C ARG A 261 21.80 -10.17 3.61
N TRP A 262 20.77 -11.00 3.69
CA TRP A 262 19.70 -11.05 2.70
C TRP A 262 18.78 -9.83 2.84
N LEU A 263 18.50 -9.39 4.08
CA LEU A 263 17.73 -8.17 4.31
C LEU A 263 18.41 -6.93 3.71
N ALA A 264 19.74 -6.82 3.78
CA ALA A 264 20.47 -5.72 3.17
C ALA A 264 20.26 -5.65 1.66
N GLU A 265 20.32 -6.79 0.96
CA GLU A 265 20.04 -6.85 -0.48
C GLU A 265 18.57 -6.54 -0.80
N LEU A 266 17.63 -7.01 0.03
CA LEU A 266 16.22 -6.62 -0.09
C LEU A 266 16.03 -5.10 0.06
N PHE A 267 16.77 -4.44 0.94
CA PHE A 267 16.70 -2.99 1.13
C PHE A 267 17.26 -2.23 -0.05
N VAL A 268 18.42 -2.64 -0.55
CA VAL A 268 19.03 -2.07 -1.76
C VAL A 268 18.08 -2.23 -2.94
N PHE A 269 17.50 -3.42 -3.13
CA PHE A 269 16.54 -3.68 -4.21
C PHE A 269 15.26 -2.83 -4.10
N ASN A 270 14.82 -2.50 -2.88
CA ASN A 270 13.67 -1.63 -2.64
C ASN A 270 13.98 -0.13 -2.67
N GLY A 271 15.24 0.27 -2.91
CA GLY A 271 15.66 1.67 -2.80
C GLY A 271 15.53 2.23 -1.38
N SER A 272 15.51 1.37 -0.36
CA SER A 272 15.41 1.77 1.04
C SER A 272 16.81 1.85 1.66
N LEU A 273 17.28 3.05 2.03
CA LEU A 273 18.64 3.27 2.57
C LEU A 273 18.74 3.11 4.12
N TYR A 274 17.66 2.69 4.78
CA TYR A 274 17.61 2.60 6.24
C TYR A 274 18.02 1.21 6.77
N PHE A 275 19.32 1.02 7.00
CA PHE A 275 19.94 -0.24 7.45
C PHE A 275 19.95 -0.50 8.97
N LYS A 276 19.13 0.20 9.76
CA LYS A 276 19.10 0.04 11.23
C LYS A 276 18.03 -0.92 11.72
#